data_AF-A0A0C9SLM5-F1
#
_entry.id   AF-A0A0C9SLM5-F1
#
_cell.length_a   1.000
_cell.length_b   1.000
_cell.length_c   1.000
_cell.angle_alpha   90.00
_cell.angle_beta   90.00
_cell.angle_gamma   90.00
#
_symmetry.space_group_name_H-M   'P 1'
#
loop_
_entity.id
_entity.type
_entity.pdbx_description
1 polymer ?
#
loop_
_entity_poly.entity_id
_entity_poly.type
_entity_poly.pdbx_seq_one_letter_code
_entity_poly.pdbx_strand_id
1 'polypeptide(L)'
;MYEGWDVEIDRLFFANGLRDPWREATVSADGLYESNTTTQPIYEGDGFHCSDLIAESGIVDETIYTVQMAGLEYMETWLAEY
;
A
#
# COMPACT_ATOMS: atom_id res chain seq x y z
N MET A 1 21.50 -5.79 2.68
CA MET A 1 20.85 -4.79 3.56
C MET A 1 19.59 -4.34 2.83
N TYR A 2 18.49 -4.04 3.51
CA TYR A 2 17.15 -3.93 2.90
C TYR A 2 16.84 -2.59 2.17
N GLU A 3 17.85 -1.80 1.83
CA GLU A 3 17.79 -0.57 0.98
C GLU A 3 16.86 0.58 1.44
N GLY A 4 16.00 0.39 2.44
CA GLY A 4 15.22 1.47 3.03
C GLY A 4 14.16 2.01 2.06
N TRP A 5 14.11 3.34 1.88
CA TRP A 5 13.24 3.97 0.90
C TRP A 5 13.66 3.70 -0.54
N ASP A 6 14.93 3.40 -0.78
CA ASP A 6 15.48 3.10 -2.11
C ASP A 6 15.25 1.64 -2.55
N VAL A 7 14.36 0.89 -1.88
CA VAL A 7 14.11 -0.52 -2.21
C VAL A 7 13.39 -0.65 -3.56
N GLU A 8 14.02 -1.32 -4.52
CA GLU A 8 13.46 -1.56 -5.86
C GLU A 8 13.37 -3.07 -6.15
N ILE A 9 12.21 -3.67 -5.87
CA ILE A 9 11.96 -5.09 -6.12
C ILE A 9 10.59 -5.32 -6.75
N ASP A 10 10.50 -6.36 -7.58
CA ASP A 10 9.24 -6.71 -8.22
C ASP A 10 8.22 -7.29 -7.21
N ARG A 11 6.96 -6.94 -7.44
CA ARG A 11 5.78 -7.50 -6.75
C ARG A 11 5.74 -7.17 -5.25
N LEU A 12 5.93 -5.88 -4.94
CA LEU A 12 5.80 -5.35 -3.59
C LEU A 12 4.74 -4.26 -3.54
N PHE A 13 3.59 -4.56 -2.95
CA PHE A 13 2.50 -3.59 -2.75
C PHE A 13 2.71 -2.84 -1.43
N PHE A 14 2.71 -1.50 -1.48
CA PHE A 14 2.74 -0.64 -0.30
C PHE A 14 1.34 -0.09 0.01
N ALA A 15 0.80 -0.47 1.17
CA ALA A 15 -0.43 0.07 1.72
C ALA A 15 -0.11 0.97 2.92
N ASN A 16 -0.62 2.21 2.91
CA ASN A 16 -0.41 3.15 4.02
C ASN A 16 -1.74 3.79 4.47
N GLY A 17 -1.85 4.09 5.76
CA GLY A 17 -2.95 4.86 6.31
C GLY A 17 -2.56 6.33 6.47
N LEU A 18 -3.39 7.26 5.98
CA LEU A 18 -3.17 8.70 6.13
C LEU A 18 -3.14 9.15 7.59
N ARG A 19 -3.72 8.36 8.50
CA ARG A 19 -3.81 8.64 9.94
C ARG A 19 -2.91 7.71 10.76
N ASP A 20 -2.04 6.95 10.11
CA ASP A 20 -1.02 6.13 10.76
C ASP A 20 0.19 7.01 11.14
N PRO A 21 0.57 7.13 12.44
CA PRO A 21 1.79 7.83 12.82
C PRO A 21 3.07 7.22 12.20
N TRP A 22 3.01 5.98 11.73
CA TRP A 22 4.12 5.33 11.03
C TRP A 22 4.24 5.69 9.55
N ARG A 23 3.25 6.39 8.95
CA ARG A 23 3.27 6.79 7.54
C ARG A 23 4.56 7.51 7.15
N GLU A 24 5.06 8.41 8.01
CA GLU A 24 6.30 9.18 7.75
C GLU A 24 7.58 8.33 7.76
N ALA A 25 7.49 7.05 8.12
CA ALA A 25 8.60 6.11 8.03
C ALA A 25 8.53 5.21 6.77
N THR A 26 7.54 5.41 5.88
CA THR A 26 7.34 4.59 4.69
C THR A 26 7.62 5.38 3.41
N VAL A 27 7.41 4.74 2.25
CA VAL A 27 7.48 5.37 0.92
C VAL A 27 6.43 6.47 0.70
N SER A 28 5.45 6.60 1.61
CA SER A 28 4.42 7.65 1.59
C SER A 28 4.76 8.87 2.45
N ALA A 29 5.97 8.97 2.99
CA ALA A 29 6.40 10.12 3.77
C ALA A 29 6.32 11.44 2.98
N ASP A 30 5.91 12.52 3.63
CA ASP A 30 5.78 13.81 2.98
C ASP A 30 7.15 14.31 2.49
N GLY A 31 7.27 14.56 1.19
CA GLY A 31 8.51 15.04 0.57
C GLY A 31 9.42 13.95 -0.03
N LEU A 32 9.09 12.67 0.13
CA LEU A 32 9.83 11.55 -0.47
C LEU A 32 9.45 11.30 -1.95
N TYR A 33 8.19 11.56 -2.33
CA TYR A 33 7.68 11.51 -3.71
C TYR A 33 8.06 10.24 -4.50
N GLU A 34 7.95 9.06 -3.88
CA GLU A 34 8.21 7.79 -4.58
C GLU A 34 7.29 7.55 -5.77
N SER A 35 7.81 6.88 -6.80
CA SER A 35 7.04 6.57 -8.00
C SER A 35 6.07 5.42 -7.75
N ASN A 36 4.79 5.64 -8.06
CA ASN A 36 3.80 4.57 -8.06
C ASN A 36 3.93 3.74 -9.36
N THR A 37 4.36 2.49 -9.27
CA THR A 37 4.61 1.62 -10.43
C THR A 37 3.74 0.36 -10.41
N THR A 38 3.69 -0.38 -11.51
CA THR A 38 2.93 -1.63 -11.58
C THR A 38 3.56 -2.78 -10.81
N THR A 39 4.86 -2.70 -10.51
CA THR A 39 5.60 -3.73 -9.75
C THR A 39 5.80 -3.33 -8.29
N GLN A 40 5.77 -2.02 -8.00
CA GLN A 40 5.75 -1.47 -6.64
C GLN A 40 4.63 -0.44 -6.48
N PRO A 41 3.35 -0.86 -6.50
CA PRO A 41 2.23 0.04 -6.34
C PRO A 41 2.15 0.60 -4.92
N ILE A 42 1.81 1.88 -4.81
CA ILE A 42 1.65 2.61 -3.54
C ILE A 42 0.22 3.13 -3.45
N TYR A 43 -0.49 2.73 -2.40
CA TYR A 43 -1.88 3.12 -2.15
C TYR A 43 -2.06 3.64 -0.71
N GLU A 44 -2.85 4.70 -0.58
CA GLU A 44 -3.18 5.32 0.69
C GLU A 44 -4.70 5.36 0.90
N GLY A 45 -5.15 5.11 2.13
CA GLY A 45 -6.54 5.29 2.55
C GLY A 45 -6.63 6.12 3.84
N ASP A 46 -7.81 6.61 4.21
CA ASP A 46 -8.07 7.40 5.45
C ASP A 46 -8.02 6.55 6.74
N GLY A 47 -7.38 5.39 6.67
CA GLY A 47 -7.19 4.46 7.76
C GLY A 47 -6.05 4.81 8.71
N PHE A 48 -5.96 4.01 9.77
CA PHE A 48 -4.84 3.95 10.71
C PHE A 48 -3.93 2.78 10.38
N HIS A 49 -3.03 2.45 11.31
CA HIS A 49 -2.06 1.36 11.19
C HIS A 49 -2.67 0.05 10.66
N CYS A 50 -2.30 -0.30 9.43
CA CYS A 50 -2.71 -1.51 8.72
C CYS A 50 -4.23 -1.73 8.66
N SER A 51 -5.02 -0.66 8.53
CA SER A 51 -6.49 -0.80 8.46
C SER A 51 -6.94 -1.56 7.21
N ASP A 52 -6.15 -1.53 6.14
CA ASP A 52 -6.31 -2.31 4.91
C ASP A 52 -6.30 -3.82 5.17
N LEU A 53 -5.63 -4.32 6.22
CA LEU A 53 -5.63 -5.75 6.56
C LEU A 53 -6.87 -6.22 7.32
N ILE A 54 -7.74 -5.29 7.75
CA ILE A 54 -8.97 -5.58 8.49
C ILE A 54 -10.16 -5.48 7.53
N ALA A 55 -10.77 -6.61 7.17
CA ALA A 55 -11.85 -6.65 6.19
C ALA A 55 -13.04 -5.73 6.56
N GLU A 56 -13.38 -5.65 7.84
CA GLU A 56 -14.47 -4.80 8.34
C GLU A 56 -14.20 -3.30 8.12
N SER A 57 -12.93 -2.87 8.05
CA SER A 57 -12.58 -1.47 7.80
C SER A 57 -13.06 -1.02 6.41
N GLY A 58 -12.93 -1.86 5.39
CA GLY A 58 -13.43 -1.57 4.04
C GLY A 58 -14.96 -1.56 3.94
N ILE A 59 -15.66 -2.17 4.90
CA ILE A 59 -17.13 -2.11 4.96
C ILE A 59 -17.59 -0.71 5.43
N VAL A 60 -16.81 -0.06 6.29
CA VAL A 60 -17.17 1.22 6.92
C VAL A 60 -16.49 2.42 6.26
N ASP A 61 -15.40 2.21 5.52
CA ASP A 61 -14.63 3.26 4.86
C ASP A 61 -14.25 2.85 3.42
N GLU A 62 -14.79 3.57 2.45
CA GLU A 62 -14.58 3.32 1.01
C GLU A 62 -13.13 3.55 0.56
N THR A 63 -12.38 4.43 1.24
CA THR A 63 -10.97 4.66 0.92
C THR A 63 -10.12 3.45 1.30
N ILE A 64 -10.41 2.83 2.45
CA ILE A 64 -9.75 1.59 2.89
C ILE A 64 -10.14 0.43 1.97
N TYR A 65 -11.42 0.34 1.60
CA TYR A 65 -11.89 -0.64 0.62
C TYR A 65 -11.15 -0.52 -0.72
N THR A 66 -10.88 0.71 -1.17
CA THR A 66 -10.12 0.95 -2.41
C THR A 66 -8.70 0.37 -2.31
N VAL A 67 -8.00 0.58 -1.18
CA VAL A 67 -6.67 0.00 -0.94
C VAL A 67 -6.73 -1.54 -0.93
N GLN A 68 -7.73 -2.11 -0.26
CA GLN A 68 -7.95 -3.56 -0.20
C GLN A 68 -8.16 -4.18 -1.58
N MET A 69 -9.04 -3.58 -2.38
CA MET A 69 -9.33 -4.07 -3.72
C MET A 69 -8.13 -3.93 -4.65
N ALA A 70 -7.37 -2.83 -4.55
CA ALA A 70 -6.13 -2.69 -5.31
C ALA A 70 -5.11 -3.78 -4.95
N GLY A 71 -4.91 -4.06 -3.65
CA GLY A 71 -4.03 -5.13 -3.22
C GLY A 71 -4.44 -6.50 -3.79
N LEU A 72 -5.73 -6.82 -3.75
CA LEU A 72 -6.29 -8.05 -4.34
C LEU A 72 -6.09 -8.12 -5.86
N GLU A 73 -6.29 -7.02 -6.58
CA GLU A 73 -6.12 -6.95 -8.04
C GLU A 73 -4.65 -7.17 -8.46
N TYR A 74 -3.69 -6.57 -7.75
CA TYR A 74 -2.26 -6.82 -8.00
C TYR A 74 -1.86 -8.25 -7.66
N MET A 75 -2.36 -8.80 -6.54
CA MET A 75 -2.13 -10.20 -6.18
C MET A 75 -2.69 -11.16 -7.24
N GLU A 76 -3.91 -10.93 -7.72
CA GLU A 76 -4.52 -11.72 -8.81
C GLU A 76 -3.66 -11.67 -10.08
N THR A 77 -3.27 -10.46 -10.50
CA THR A 77 -2.42 -10.26 -11.68
C THR A 77 -1.09 -10.99 -11.56
N TRP A 78 -0.39 -10.82 -10.43
CA TRP A 78 0.91 -11.45 -10.21
C TRP A 78 0.83 -12.96 -10.12
N LEU A 79 -0.26 -13.51 -9.56
CA LEU A 79 -0.49 -14.96 -9.53
C LEU A 79 -0.78 -15.54 -10.91
N ALA A 80 -1.47 -14.80 -11.79
CA ALA A 80 -1.78 -15.25 -13.14
C ALA A 80 -0.56 -15.35 -14.07
N GLU A 81 0.54 -14.67 -13.72
CA GLU A 81 1.81 -14.72 -14.45
C GLU A 81 2.69 -15.94 -14.09
N TYR A 82 2.27 -16.78 -13.14
CA TYR A 82 3.00 -17.97 -12.65
C TYR A 82 2.27 -19.28 -12.94
#